data_AF-A0A0C2CAE6-F1
#
_entry.id   AF-A0A0C2CAE6-F1
#
_cell.length_a   1.000
_cell.length_b   1.000
_cell.length_c   1.000
_cell.angle_alpha   90.00
_cell.angle_beta   90.00
_cell.angle_gamma   90.00
#
_symmetry.space_group_name_H-M   'P 1'
#
loop_
_entity.id
_entity.type
_entity.pdbx_description
1 polymer ?
#
loop_
_entity_poly.entity_id
_entity_poly.type
_entity_poly.pdbx_seq_one_letter_code
_entity_poly.pdbx_strand_id
1 'polypeptide(L)'
;MPLLNKKPIGRREVPPNVKLTDKVYYLEASNEIFTTYDEFFERMIQLNSTLFSCEFTGKTGLTYFEALDSEKQAMKALGNFPPQLEQSVLFLVRNYLCRGRFEDLLNDVSLFMKDRYFLDEECFYIDGSQRIPVRVTGVRLIRDWAPENTSSKEPQIPPPEIFRYALEFLEGHTHPDSYSGPDIDEHAVFDHTCLHRARSVASKPKLKLFLKNSCVVRKERYDIK
;
A
#
# COMPACT_ATOMS: atom_id res chain seq x y z
N MET A 1 -13.00 9.34 -5.70
CA MET A 1 -13.99 9.91 -6.63
C MET A 1 -13.20 10.74 -7.61
N PRO A 2 -13.44 10.61 -8.92
CA PRO A 2 -12.62 11.28 -9.93
C PRO A 2 -12.51 12.78 -9.70
N LEU A 3 -11.31 13.30 -9.88
CA LEU A 3 -11.01 14.71 -9.67
C LEU A 3 -11.05 15.45 -11.01
N LEU A 4 -11.94 16.42 -11.15
CA LEU A 4 -11.99 17.35 -12.28
C LEU A 4 -10.99 18.48 -12.02
N ASN A 5 -10.00 18.67 -12.90
CA ASN A 5 -8.95 19.67 -12.70
C ASN A 5 -8.29 19.59 -11.31
N LYS A 6 -8.05 18.36 -10.82
CA LYS A 6 -7.48 18.04 -9.50
C LYS A 6 -8.35 18.46 -8.30
N LYS A 7 -9.63 18.76 -8.51
CA LYS A 7 -10.60 19.05 -7.45
C LYS A 7 -11.75 18.03 -7.47
N PRO A 8 -12.34 17.69 -6.32
CA PRO A 8 -13.54 16.86 -6.29
C PRO A 8 -14.63 17.47 -7.18
N ILE A 9 -15.23 16.65 -8.04
CA ILE A 9 -16.39 17.08 -8.82
C ILE A 9 -17.64 17.01 -7.93
N GLY A 10 -18.36 18.13 -7.81
CA GLY A 10 -19.65 18.16 -7.14
C GLY A 10 -20.67 17.31 -7.90
N ARG A 11 -21.48 16.56 -7.17
CA ARG A 11 -22.72 15.98 -7.71
C ARG A 11 -23.76 17.09 -7.84
N ARG A 12 -24.53 17.10 -8.93
CA ARG A 12 -25.69 17.97 -9.04
C ARG A 12 -26.73 17.54 -8.02
N GLU A 13 -27.36 18.52 -7.39
CA GLU A 13 -28.44 18.26 -6.45
C GLU A 13 -29.65 17.68 -7.19
N VAL A 14 -30.39 16.82 -6.49
CA VAL A 14 -31.65 16.30 -7.01
C VAL A 14 -32.61 17.49 -7.16
N PRO A 15 -33.22 17.70 -8.35
CA PRO A 15 -34.15 18.79 -8.53
C PRO A 15 -35.30 18.74 -7.51
N PRO A 16 -35.69 19.87 -6.91
CA PRO A 16 -36.78 19.89 -5.94
C PRO A 16 -38.09 19.47 -6.63
N ASN A 17 -38.86 18.60 -5.95
CA ASN A 17 -40.19 18.11 -6.36
C ASN A 17 -40.25 16.97 -7.40
N VAL A 18 -39.16 16.22 -7.63
CA VAL A 18 -39.22 14.99 -8.43
C VAL A 18 -40.04 13.92 -7.69
N LYS A 19 -41.11 13.42 -8.32
CA LYS A 19 -41.94 12.31 -7.82
C LYS A 19 -41.40 10.98 -8.34
N LEU A 20 -41.72 9.88 -7.63
CA LEU A 20 -41.31 8.53 -8.02
C LEU A 20 -41.85 8.09 -9.41
N THR A 21 -42.94 8.69 -9.85
CA THR A 21 -43.57 8.41 -11.15
C THR A 21 -43.01 9.24 -12.31
N ASP A 22 -42.16 10.23 -12.02
CA ASP A 22 -41.67 11.15 -13.04
C ASP A 22 -40.62 10.45 -13.91
N LYS A 23 -40.67 10.74 -15.22
CA LYS A 23 -39.63 10.27 -16.16
C LYS A 23 -38.43 11.19 -16.03
N VAL A 24 -37.27 10.61 -15.76
CA VAL A 24 -36.01 11.33 -15.60
C VAL A 24 -34.94 10.70 -16.49
N TYR A 25 -33.90 11.47 -16.80
CA TYR A 25 -32.66 10.96 -17.37
C TYR A 25 -31.74 10.57 -16.22
N TYR A 26 -31.31 9.32 -16.17
CA TYR A 26 -30.44 8.80 -15.12
C TYR A 26 -29.03 8.57 -15.67
N LEU A 27 -28.05 9.11 -14.96
CA LEU A 27 -26.64 8.93 -15.25
C LEU A 27 -26.03 7.99 -14.20
N GLU A 28 -25.93 6.72 -14.57
CA GLU A 28 -25.54 5.64 -13.65
C GLU A 28 -24.16 5.85 -13.01
N ALA A 29 -23.19 6.32 -13.78
CA ALA A 29 -21.80 6.40 -13.32
C ALA A 29 -21.58 7.41 -12.18
N SER A 30 -22.37 8.48 -12.13
CA SER A 30 -22.33 9.48 -11.05
C SER A 30 -23.52 9.39 -10.10
N ASN A 31 -24.47 8.51 -10.38
CA ASN A 31 -25.74 8.36 -9.67
C ASN A 31 -26.50 9.69 -9.61
N GLU A 32 -26.58 10.39 -10.75
CA GLU A 32 -27.27 11.67 -10.90
C GLU A 32 -28.55 11.51 -11.73
N ILE A 33 -29.58 12.30 -11.42
CA ILE A 33 -30.81 12.36 -12.19
C ILE A 33 -31.03 13.77 -12.74
N PHE A 34 -31.66 13.86 -13.91
CA PHE A 34 -31.95 15.11 -14.60
C PHE A 34 -33.38 15.08 -15.13
N THR A 35 -34.08 16.20 -15.07
CA THR A 35 -35.46 16.32 -15.58
C THR A 35 -35.50 16.74 -17.05
N THR A 36 -34.42 17.32 -17.57
CA THR A 36 -34.30 17.75 -18.97
C THR A 36 -33.17 17.01 -19.68
N TYR A 37 -33.34 16.83 -20.99
CA TYR A 37 -32.30 16.22 -21.83
C TYR A 37 -31.05 17.09 -21.92
N ASP A 38 -31.22 18.41 -22.03
CA ASP A 38 -30.11 19.35 -22.19
C ASP A 38 -29.18 19.32 -20.96
N GLU A 39 -29.73 19.33 -19.74
CA GLU A 39 -28.92 19.22 -18.52
C GLU A 39 -28.16 17.90 -18.43
N PHE A 40 -28.81 16.79 -18.79
CA PHE A 40 -28.18 15.48 -18.87
C PHE A 40 -27.05 15.46 -19.92
N PHE A 41 -27.30 16.01 -21.10
CA PHE A 41 -26.36 16.03 -22.21
C PHE A 41 -25.14 16.90 -21.91
N GLU A 42 -25.34 18.09 -21.32
CA GLU A 42 -24.24 18.94 -20.83
C GLU A 42 -23.38 18.22 -19.80
N ARG A 43 -24.00 17.51 -18.84
CA ARG A 43 -23.26 16.72 -17.87
C ARG A 43 -22.47 15.61 -18.57
N MET A 44 -23.08 14.92 -19.53
CA MET A 44 -22.41 13.86 -20.28
C MET A 44 -21.20 14.40 -21.06
N ILE A 45 -21.30 15.57 -21.70
CA ILE A 45 -20.17 16.23 -22.35
C ILE A 45 -19.05 16.51 -21.34
N GLN A 46 -19.39 17.06 -20.17
CA GLN A 46 -18.41 17.33 -19.13
C GLN A 46 -17.69 16.06 -18.69
N LEU A 47 -18.42 14.96 -18.43
CA LEU A 47 -17.84 13.69 -17.98
C LEU A 47 -17.00 12.98 -19.05
N ASN A 48 -17.27 13.21 -20.34
CA ASN A 48 -16.46 12.72 -21.45
C ASN A 48 -15.23 13.59 -21.75
N SER A 49 -15.07 14.75 -21.09
CA SER A 49 -13.83 15.53 -21.21
C SER A 49 -12.66 14.78 -20.55
N THR A 50 -11.46 14.88 -21.12
CA THR A 50 -10.24 14.24 -20.57
C THR A 50 -9.59 15.05 -19.43
N LEU A 51 -10.36 15.91 -18.77
CA LEU A 51 -9.91 16.80 -17.70
C LEU A 51 -9.89 16.12 -16.32
N PHE A 52 -10.23 14.83 -16.25
CA PHE A 52 -10.26 14.09 -14.99
C PHE A 52 -8.92 13.45 -14.66
N SER A 53 -8.79 13.16 -13.37
CA SER A 53 -7.72 12.37 -12.80
C SER A 53 -8.26 11.40 -11.77
N CYS A 54 -7.60 10.24 -11.66
CA CYS A 54 -7.90 9.25 -10.63
C CYS A 54 -7.33 9.71 -9.29
N GLU A 55 -8.16 9.76 -8.25
CA GLU A 55 -7.75 10.21 -6.92
C GLU A 55 -6.69 9.28 -6.31
N PHE A 56 -6.87 7.97 -6.44
CA PHE A 56 -5.98 6.97 -5.81
C PHE A 56 -4.63 6.84 -6.52
N THR A 57 -4.61 6.82 -7.85
CA THR A 57 -3.37 6.60 -8.63
C THR A 57 -2.69 7.91 -9.03
N GLY A 58 -3.42 9.01 -9.07
CA GLY A 58 -2.98 10.31 -9.61
C GLY A 58 -2.83 10.35 -11.13
N LYS A 59 -3.29 9.32 -11.87
CA LYS A 59 -3.26 9.30 -13.34
C LYS A 59 -4.18 10.42 -13.87
N THR A 60 -3.66 11.28 -14.73
CA THR A 60 -4.36 12.44 -15.33
C THR A 60 -4.71 12.18 -16.79
N GLY A 61 -5.52 13.07 -17.38
CA GLY A 61 -5.86 12.98 -18.80
C GLY A 61 -6.94 11.94 -19.08
N LEU A 62 -7.77 11.65 -18.08
CA LEU A 62 -8.82 10.63 -18.13
C LEU A 62 -10.17 11.31 -18.31
N THR A 63 -11.12 10.59 -18.90
CA THR A 63 -12.54 10.86 -18.72
C THR A 63 -12.99 10.47 -17.31
N TYR A 64 -14.18 10.91 -16.90
CA TYR A 64 -14.76 10.51 -15.62
C TYR A 64 -14.87 8.97 -15.50
N PHE A 65 -15.29 8.30 -16.57
CA PHE A 65 -15.49 6.85 -16.60
C PHE A 65 -14.17 6.07 -16.50
N GLU A 66 -13.14 6.51 -17.22
CA GLU A 66 -11.80 5.92 -17.13
C GLU A 66 -11.16 6.17 -15.76
N ALA A 67 -11.39 7.35 -15.18
CA ALA A 67 -10.95 7.64 -13.82
C ALA A 67 -11.66 6.72 -12.81
N LEU A 68 -12.98 6.53 -12.92
CA LEU A 68 -13.71 5.57 -12.07
C LEU A 68 -13.19 4.15 -12.21
N ASP A 69 -12.93 3.66 -13.42
CA ASP A 69 -12.37 2.34 -13.64
C ASP A 69 -10.97 2.23 -13.04
N SER A 70 -10.13 3.26 -13.22
CA SER A 70 -8.82 3.34 -12.59
C SER A 70 -8.90 3.32 -11.06
N GLU A 71 -9.91 3.96 -10.46
CA GLU A 71 -10.15 3.94 -9.01
C GLU A 71 -10.56 2.53 -8.54
N LYS A 72 -11.48 1.86 -9.26
CA LYS A 72 -11.88 0.48 -8.97
C LYS A 72 -10.71 -0.49 -9.04
N GLN A 73 -9.89 -0.38 -10.08
CA GLN A 73 -8.69 -1.19 -10.23
C GLN A 73 -7.67 -0.91 -9.14
N ALA A 74 -7.48 0.36 -8.74
CA ALA A 74 -6.61 0.74 -7.64
C ALA A 74 -7.07 0.09 -6.32
N MET A 75 -8.35 0.20 -5.98
CA MET A 75 -8.89 -0.43 -4.77
C MET A 75 -8.70 -1.95 -4.78
N LYS A 76 -8.94 -2.61 -5.93
CA LYS A 76 -8.69 -4.05 -6.07
C LYS A 76 -7.20 -4.41 -5.93
N ALA A 77 -6.31 -3.59 -6.48
CA ALA A 77 -4.86 -3.81 -6.43
C ALA A 77 -4.29 -3.58 -5.02
N LEU A 78 -4.82 -2.59 -4.29
CA LEU A 78 -4.49 -2.40 -2.88
C LEU A 78 -5.02 -3.58 -2.06
N GLY A 79 -6.24 -4.05 -2.35
CA GLY A 79 -6.87 -5.18 -1.69
C GLY A 79 -6.74 -5.10 -0.17
N ASN A 80 -6.57 -6.25 0.48
CA ASN A 80 -6.13 -6.29 1.87
C ASN A 80 -4.60 -6.13 1.87
N PHE A 81 -4.12 -4.89 1.94
CA PHE A 81 -2.73 -4.66 2.33
C PHE A 81 -2.58 -5.11 3.80
N PRO A 82 -1.65 -6.01 4.15
CA PRO A 82 -1.64 -6.57 5.50
C PRO A 82 -1.46 -5.48 6.57
N PRO A 83 -2.29 -5.44 7.62
CA PRO A 83 -2.22 -4.42 8.67
C PRO A 83 -0.82 -4.29 9.31
N GLN A 84 -0.12 -5.41 9.46
CA GLN A 84 1.24 -5.48 10.00
C GLN A 84 2.23 -4.69 9.12
N LEU A 85 2.07 -4.79 7.81
CA LEU A 85 2.91 -4.06 6.85
C LEU A 85 2.50 -2.60 6.74
N GLU A 86 1.21 -2.28 6.88
CA GLU A 86 0.72 -0.91 6.97
C GLU A 86 1.39 -0.17 8.12
N GLN A 87 1.27 -0.69 9.34
CA GLN A 87 1.85 -0.07 10.52
C GLN A 87 3.36 0.08 10.39
N SER A 88 4.03 -0.97 9.90
CA SER A 88 5.49 -0.99 9.77
C SER A 88 6.01 0.00 8.71
N VAL A 89 5.38 0.05 7.54
CA VAL A 89 5.73 1.01 6.48
C VAL A 89 5.50 2.44 6.96
N LEU A 90 4.35 2.72 7.58
CA LEU A 90 4.05 4.07 8.08
C LEU A 90 5.03 4.50 9.19
N PHE A 91 5.35 3.60 10.12
CA PHE A 91 6.36 3.84 11.15
C PHE A 91 7.72 4.18 10.53
N LEU A 92 8.13 3.45 9.49
CA LEU A 92 9.36 3.73 8.74
C LEU A 92 9.33 5.12 8.11
N VAL A 93 8.23 5.48 7.42
CA VAL A 93 8.06 6.80 6.80
C VAL A 93 8.18 7.93 7.83
N ARG A 94 7.46 7.84 8.96
CA ARG A 94 7.42 8.89 9.99
C ARG A 94 8.78 9.10 10.67
N ASN A 95 9.42 8.01 11.06
CA ASN A 95 10.52 8.07 12.03
C ASN A 95 11.91 8.02 11.38
N TYR A 96 12.04 7.42 10.20
CA TYR A 96 13.34 7.12 9.60
C TYR A 96 13.53 7.68 8.19
N LEU A 97 12.45 7.87 7.42
CA LEU A 97 12.57 8.35 6.03
C LEU A 97 12.30 9.85 5.93
N CYS A 98 13.35 10.63 5.66
CA CYS A 98 13.25 12.08 5.46
C CYS A 98 13.29 12.43 3.96
N ARG A 99 12.21 12.13 3.23
CA ARG A 99 12.16 12.30 1.77
C ARG A 99 11.23 13.41 1.31
N GLY A 100 11.74 14.35 0.51
CA GLY A 100 10.93 15.37 -0.17
C GLY A 100 10.36 14.92 -1.51
N ARG A 101 11.01 13.95 -2.18
CA ARG A 101 10.53 13.39 -3.46
C ARG A 101 9.85 12.05 -3.23
N PHE A 102 8.70 11.86 -3.86
CA PHE A 102 7.90 10.64 -3.72
C PHE A 102 8.63 9.38 -4.22
N GLU A 103 9.32 9.49 -5.35
CA GLU A 103 10.02 8.32 -5.92
C GLU A 103 11.18 7.87 -5.04
N ASP A 104 11.85 8.80 -4.33
CA ASP A 104 12.89 8.46 -3.35
C ASP A 104 12.27 7.73 -2.15
N LEU A 105 11.14 8.24 -1.62
CA LEU A 105 10.39 7.56 -0.55
C LEU A 105 9.99 6.13 -0.95
N LEU A 106 9.43 5.98 -2.16
CA LEU A 106 9.00 4.69 -2.68
C LEU A 106 10.17 3.71 -2.83
N ASN A 107 11.33 4.19 -3.29
CA ASN A 107 12.53 3.37 -3.45
C ASN A 107 13.02 2.88 -2.09
N ASP A 108 13.11 3.76 -1.09
CA ASP A 108 13.59 3.42 0.25
C ASP A 108 12.69 2.40 0.94
N VAL A 109 11.37 2.63 0.91
CA VAL A 109 10.38 1.68 1.44
C VAL A 109 10.49 0.35 0.70
N SER A 110 10.58 0.37 -0.64
CA SER A 110 10.70 -0.87 -1.43
C SER A 110 11.97 -1.65 -1.13
N LEU A 111 13.09 -0.96 -0.83
CA LEU A 111 14.35 -1.59 -0.46
C LEU A 111 14.27 -2.20 0.95
N PHE A 112 13.69 -1.47 1.90
CA PHE A 112 13.46 -1.96 3.26
C PHE A 112 12.56 -3.20 3.26
N MET A 113 11.46 -3.15 2.51
CA MET A 113 10.48 -4.23 2.36
C MET A 113 11.00 -5.42 1.55
N LYS A 114 12.22 -5.40 1.02
CA LYS A 114 12.77 -6.54 0.28
C LYS A 114 13.28 -7.62 1.24
N ASP A 115 14.10 -7.21 2.22
CA ASP A 115 14.89 -8.11 3.06
C ASP A 115 14.67 -7.85 4.57
N ARG A 116 13.58 -7.17 4.94
CA ARG A 116 13.11 -7.03 6.34
C ARG A 116 11.76 -7.70 6.51
N TYR A 117 11.53 -8.24 7.69
CA TYR A 117 10.27 -8.84 8.10
C TYR A 117 9.78 -8.23 9.41
N PHE A 118 8.47 -8.25 9.63
CA PHE A 118 7.83 -7.54 10.73
C PHE A 118 7.06 -8.48 11.64
N LEU A 119 6.83 -8.06 12.88
CA LEU A 119 6.01 -8.82 13.81
C LEU A 119 4.63 -9.12 13.22
N ASP A 120 4.14 -10.32 13.50
CA ASP A 120 2.89 -10.90 13.03
C ASP A 120 2.76 -11.01 11.51
N GLU A 121 3.84 -10.78 10.76
CA GLU A 121 3.85 -10.97 9.33
C GLU A 121 3.90 -12.46 8.97
N GLU A 122 2.99 -12.88 8.09
CA GLU A 122 3.03 -14.20 7.47
C GLU A 122 3.91 -14.19 6.22
N CYS A 123 4.89 -15.09 6.19
CA CYS A 123 5.80 -15.28 5.07
C CYS A 123 6.16 -16.78 4.92
N PHE A 124 7.17 -17.08 4.12
CA PHE A 124 7.64 -18.46 3.93
C PHE A 124 9.05 -18.63 4.45
N TYR A 125 9.28 -19.67 5.24
CA TYR A 125 10.61 -20.23 5.49
C TYR A 125 11.02 -21.11 4.31
N ILE A 126 12.25 -20.94 3.84
CA ILE A 126 12.81 -21.68 2.71
C ILE A 126 13.70 -22.80 3.24
N ASP A 127 13.26 -24.04 3.05
CA ASP A 127 14.03 -25.24 3.34
C ASP A 127 14.34 -25.98 2.03
N GLY A 128 15.53 -25.73 1.46
CA GLY A 128 15.88 -26.22 0.14
C GLY A 128 14.90 -25.73 -0.94
N SER A 129 14.07 -26.63 -1.44
CA SER A 129 13.00 -26.32 -2.42
C SER A 129 11.62 -26.10 -1.78
N GLN A 130 11.46 -26.44 -0.51
CA GLN A 130 10.19 -26.31 0.20
C GLN A 130 9.98 -24.88 0.69
N ARG A 131 8.71 -24.46 0.67
CA ARG A 131 8.26 -23.18 1.22
C ARG A 131 7.27 -23.47 2.32
N ILE A 132 7.69 -23.27 3.55
CA ILE A 132 6.89 -23.59 4.73
C ILE A 132 6.26 -22.28 5.24
N PRO A 133 4.94 -22.20 5.39
CA PRO A 133 4.30 -20.98 5.89
C PRO A 133 4.69 -20.75 7.35
N VAL A 134 5.13 -19.53 7.65
CA VAL A 134 5.55 -19.11 8.99
C VAL A 134 4.99 -17.74 9.31
N ARG A 135 4.82 -17.46 10.60
CA ARG A 135 4.53 -16.13 11.13
C ARG A 135 5.70 -15.64 11.98
N VAL A 136 6.10 -14.38 11.78
CA VAL A 136 7.19 -13.77 12.54
C VAL A 136 6.67 -13.36 13.92
N THR A 137 7.24 -13.91 14.99
CA THR A 137 6.84 -13.64 16.37
C THR A 137 7.83 -12.76 17.12
N GLY A 138 9.04 -12.57 16.58
CA GLY A 138 10.07 -11.75 17.19
C GLY A 138 11.08 -11.21 16.17
N VAL A 139 11.59 -10.01 16.43
CA VAL A 139 12.70 -9.40 15.69
C VAL A 139 13.79 -9.03 16.69
N ARG A 140 14.98 -9.59 16.53
CA ARG A 140 16.14 -9.35 17.41
C ARG A 140 17.26 -8.66 16.63
N LEU A 141 17.82 -7.61 17.22
CA LEU A 141 19.03 -6.98 16.74
C LEU A 141 20.24 -7.74 17.30
N ILE A 142 21.12 -8.26 16.43
CA ILE A 142 22.32 -9.01 16.85
C ILE A 142 23.60 -8.17 16.86
N ARG A 143 23.57 -6.99 16.21
CA ARG A 143 24.69 -6.05 16.17
C ARG A 143 24.14 -4.63 16.18
N ASP A 144 24.76 -3.77 16.98
CA ASP A 144 24.44 -2.35 16.95
C ASP A 144 24.75 -1.77 15.57
N TRP A 145 23.90 -0.84 15.15
CA TRP A 145 24.11 -0.06 13.93
C TRP A 145 23.77 1.39 14.20
N ALA A 146 24.65 2.27 13.76
CA ALA A 146 24.45 3.71 13.80
C ALA A 146 24.62 4.28 12.40
N PRO A 147 23.80 5.28 12.03
CA PRO A 147 24.04 6.02 10.80
C PRO A 147 25.39 6.74 10.87
N GLU A 148 26.18 6.62 9.82
CA GLU A 148 27.37 7.43 9.58
C GLU A 148 27.00 8.91 9.41
N ASN A 149 27.78 9.79 10.02
CA ASN A 149 27.55 11.23 9.94
C ASN A 149 28.13 11.80 8.63
N THR A 150 27.50 11.42 7.51
CA THR A 150 27.95 11.81 6.16
C THR A 150 26.90 12.71 5.50
N SER A 151 27.35 13.68 4.69
CA SER A 151 26.47 14.62 3.98
C SER A 151 25.70 13.97 2.80
N SER A 152 25.70 12.65 2.70
CA SER A 152 25.04 11.95 1.59
C SER A 152 23.53 12.10 1.71
N LYS A 153 22.87 12.28 0.56
CA LYS A 153 21.41 12.21 0.46
C LYS A 153 20.93 10.76 0.41
N GLU A 154 21.81 9.77 0.50
CA GLU A 154 21.43 8.36 0.46
C GLU A 154 20.86 7.91 1.80
N PRO A 155 19.84 7.05 1.79
CA PRO A 155 19.24 6.56 3.02
C PRO A 155 20.24 5.64 3.71
N GLN A 156 20.56 5.96 4.95
CA GLN A 156 21.31 5.04 5.78
C GLN A 156 20.30 4.14 6.47
N ILE A 157 20.18 2.94 5.94
CA ILE A 157 19.25 1.91 6.42
C ILE A 157 20.10 0.85 7.10
N PRO A 158 19.75 0.42 8.33
CA PRO A 158 20.48 -0.66 8.98
C PRO A 158 20.47 -1.92 8.08
N PRO A 159 21.62 -2.56 7.82
CA PRO A 159 21.72 -3.70 6.90
C PRO A 159 20.88 -4.92 7.33
N PRO A 160 20.45 -5.81 6.43
CA PRO A 160 19.61 -6.96 6.80
C PRO A 160 20.23 -7.92 7.81
N GLU A 161 21.54 -8.09 7.70
CA GLU A 161 22.30 -9.15 8.34
C GLU A 161 22.46 -8.91 9.85
N ILE A 162 22.07 -7.73 10.35
CA ILE A 162 22.08 -7.42 11.80
C ILE A 162 20.77 -7.82 12.49
N PHE A 163 19.78 -8.31 11.74
CA PHE A 163 18.50 -8.76 12.28
C PHE A 163 18.40 -10.29 12.27
N ARG A 164 17.70 -10.82 13.28
CA ARG A 164 17.29 -12.22 13.36
C ARG A 164 15.81 -12.31 13.73
N TYR A 165 15.14 -13.36 13.25
CA TYR A 165 13.69 -13.48 13.36
C TYR A 165 13.32 -14.74 14.14
N ALA A 166 12.45 -14.60 15.13
CA ALA A 166 11.77 -15.74 15.74
C ALA A 166 10.51 -16.06 14.92
N LEU A 167 10.25 -17.35 14.70
CA LEU A 167 9.23 -17.84 13.79
C LEU A 167 8.28 -18.81 14.49
N GLU A 168 7.00 -18.70 14.18
CA GLU A 168 5.99 -19.73 14.43
C GLU A 168 5.66 -20.42 13.09
N PHE A 169 5.85 -21.73 13.05
CA PHE A 169 5.51 -22.54 11.88
C PHE A 169 4.00 -22.80 11.86
N LEU A 170 3.34 -22.46 10.76
CA LEU A 170 1.89 -22.56 10.64
C LEU A 170 1.45 -23.96 10.18
N GLU A 171 0.15 -24.24 10.28
CA GLU A 171 -0.49 -25.43 9.68
C GLU A 171 0.08 -26.80 10.16
N GLY A 172 0.64 -26.85 11.38
CA GLY A 172 1.19 -28.08 11.96
C GLY A 172 2.58 -28.45 11.44
N HIS A 173 3.23 -27.56 10.68
CA HIS A 173 4.63 -27.71 10.33
C HIS A 173 5.52 -27.50 11.56
N THR A 174 6.59 -28.29 11.65
CA THR A 174 7.68 -28.06 12.62
C THR A 174 8.94 -27.68 11.86
N HIS A 175 9.89 -27.08 12.56
CA HIS A 175 11.22 -26.84 11.99
C HIS A 175 11.80 -28.17 11.47
N PRO A 176 12.41 -28.23 10.27
CA PRO A 176 12.94 -29.47 9.69
C PRO A 176 13.90 -30.22 10.61
N ASP A 177 14.68 -29.49 11.42
CA ASP A 177 15.64 -30.03 12.39
C ASP A 177 15.06 -30.26 13.80
N SER A 178 13.74 -30.23 14.00
CA SER A 178 13.13 -30.39 15.33
C SER A 178 13.24 -31.81 15.92
N TYR A 179 13.98 -32.72 15.29
CA TYR A 179 14.29 -34.03 15.83
C TYR A 179 15.68 -34.06 16.47
N SER A 180 15.84 -33.55 17.70
CA SER A 180 16.76 -34.15 18.71
C SER A 180 16.76 -33.38 20.04
N GLY A 181 16.20 -34.01 21.08
CA GLY A 181 16.58 -33.77 22.48
C GLY A 181 15.63 -32.89 23.33
N PRO A 182 15.71 -33.01 24.66
CA PRO A 182 14.88 -32.26 25.63
C PRO A 182 15.24 -30.77 25.73
N ASP A 183 16.22 -30.28 24.97
CA ASP A 183 16.65 -28.88 24.90
C ASP A 183 16.21 -28.26 23.57
N ILE A 184 14.91 -28.10 23.37
CA ILE A 184 14.40 -27.24 22.29
C ILE A 184 14.82 -25.82 22.66
N ASP A 185 15.74 -25.23 21.91
CA ASP A 185 16.09 -23.81 22.07
C ASP A 185 14.85 -22.97 21.76
N GLU A 186 14.13 -22.60 22.81
CA GLU A 186 12.93 -21.74 22.82
C GLU A 186 13.22 -20.34 22.21
N HIS A 187 14.46 -20.10 21.79
CA HIS A 187 14.97 -18.88 21.18
C HIS A 187 15.62 -19.08 19.81
N ALA A 188 15.34 -20.17 19.08
CA ALA A 188 15.81 -20.32 17.71
C ALA A 188 15.44 -19.09 16.87
N VAL A 189 16.46 -18.40 16.35
CA VAL A 189 16.29 -17.22 15.50
C VAL A 189 16.98 -17.39 14.15
N PHE A 190 16.30 -16.91 13.10
CA PHE A 190 16.65 -17.17 11.72
C PHE A 190 17.15 -15.92 11.01
N ASP A 191 18.02 -16.11 10.01
CA ASP A 191 18.50 -15.04 9.14
C ASP A 191 17.44 -14.66 8.10
N HIS A 192 17.45 -13.41 7.64
CA HIS A 192 16.51 -12.92 6.62
C HIS A 192 16.58 -13.72 5.31
N THR A 193 17.73 -14.32 4.99
CA THR A 193 17.95 -15.13 3.78
C THR A 193 17.15 -16.44 3.78
N CYS A 194 16.76 -16.93 4.96
CA CYS A 194 15.91 -18.11 5.10
C CYS A 194 14.41 -17.79 4.89
N LEU A 195 14.06 -16.51 4.79
CA LEU A 195 12.69 -16.05 4.70
C LEU A 195 12.37 -15.52 3.31
N HIS A 196 11.11 -15.66 2.92
CA HIS A 196 10.62 -15.14 1.64
C HIS A 196 9.19 -14.61 1.77
N ARG A 197 9.03 -13.30 1.56
CA ARG A 197 7.72 -12.65 1.37
C ARG A 197 7.21 -12.86 -0.06
N ALA A 198 5.94 -13.23 -0.21
CA ALA A 198 5.32 -13.28 -1.53
C ALA A 198 5.33 -11.90 -2.23
N ARG A 199 5.79 -11.86 -3.48
CA ARG A 199 5.91 -10.60 -4.26
C ARG A 199 4.61 -9.81 -4.37
N SER A 200 3.47 -10.50 -4.36
CA SER A 200 2.13 -9.90 -4.42
C SER A 200 1.79 -9.06 -3.17
N VAL A 201 2.39 -9.37 -2.02
CA VAL A 201 2.07 -8.76 -0.72
C VAL A 201 2.59 -7.32 -0.63
N ALA A 202 3.84 -7.09 -1.04
CA ALA A 202 4.51 -5.79 -0.94
C ALA A 202 5.15 -5.36 -2.28
N SER A 203 4.46 -5.59 -3.40
CA SER A 203 4.98 -5.17 -4.71
C SER A 203 5.17 -3.65 -4.78
N LYS A 204 6.17 -3.18 -5.54
CA LYS A 204 6.44 -1.74 -5.70
C LYS A 204 5.21 -0.95 -6.19
N PRO A 205 4.39 -1.43 -7.15
CA PRO A 205 3.13 -0.77 -7.50
C PRO A 205 2.14 -0.68 -6.34
N LYS A 206 2.05 -1.73 -5.49
CA LYS A 206 1.16 -1.75 -4.33
C LYS A 206 1.64 -0.79 -3.24
N LEU A 207 2.94 -0.78 -2.94
CA LEU A 207 3.58 0.19 -2.04
C LEU A 207 3.39 1.63 -2.56
N LYS A 208 3.56 1.86 -3.86
CA LYS A 208 3.31 3.17 -4.50
C LYS A 208 1.88 3.62 -4.25
N LEU A 209 0.91 2.74 -4.47
CA LEU A 209 -0.49 3.06 -4.26
C LEU A 209 -0.79 3.32 -2.78
N PHE A 210 -0.31 2.47 -1.88
CA PHE A 210 -0.47 2.63 -0.43
C PHE A 210 0.12 3.97 0.06
N LEU A 211 1.36 4.28 -0.30
CA LEU A 211 2.05 5.52 0.12
C LEU A 211 1.37 6.78 -0.43
N LYS A 212 0.92 6.78 -1.69
CA LYS A 212 0.15 7.92 -2.25
C LYS A 212 -1.12 8.22 -1.46
N ASN A 213 -1.75 7.17 -0.94
CA ASN A 213 -3.02 7.27 -0.22
C ASN A 213 -2.86 7.48 1.29
N SER A 214 -1.66 7.23 1.84
CA SER A 214 -1.42 7.32 3.28
C SER A 214 -0.45 8.45 3.69
N CYS A 215 0.29 9.04 2.74
CA CYS A 215 1.27 10.07 3.01
C CYS A 215 0.90 11.44 2.39
N VAL A 216 1.43 12.51 2.97
CA VAL A 216 1.28 13.90 2.53
C VAL A 216 2.59 14.66 2.77
N VAL A 217 2.86 15.70 1.98
CA VAL A 217 4.04 16.55 2.20
C VAL A 217 3.78 17.53 3.34
N ARG A 218 4.60 17.50 4.38
CA ARG A 218 4.63 18.44 5.50
C ARG A 218 6.06 18.92 5.72
N LYS A 219 6.26 20.25 5.81
CA LYS A 219 7.60 20.85 6.00
C LYS A 219 8.63 20.27 5.01
N GLU A 220 8.28 20.29 3.71
CA GLU A 220 9.15 19.82 2.60
C GLU A 220 9.50 18.32 2.57
N ARG A 221 8.91 17.50 3.44
CA ARG A 221 9.08 16.03 3.43
C ARG A 221 7.75 15.28 3.48
N TYR A 222 7.73 14.05 2.99
CA TYR A 222 6.58 13.16 3.16
C TYR A 222 6.45 12.75 4.63
N ASP A 223 5.21 12.76 5.10
CA ASP A 223 4.79 12.34 6.44
C ASP A 223 3.45 11.60 6.31
N ILE A 224 3.04 10.87 7.35
CA ILE A 224 1.73 10.20 7.39
C ILE A 224 0.63 11.28 7.45
N LYS A 225 -0.48 11.04 6.73
CA LYS A 225 -1.69 11.88 6.77
C LYS A 225 -2.22 12.05 8.19
#